data_AF-A0A355CGI2-F1
#
_entry.id   AF-A0A355CGI2-F1
#
_cell.length_a   1.000
_cell.length_b   1.000
_cell.length_c   1.000
_cell.angle_alpha   90.00
_cell.angle_beta   90.00
_cell.angle_gamma   90.00
#
_symmetry.space_group_name_H-M   'P 1'
#
loop_
_entity.id
_entity.type
_entity.pdbx_description
1 polymer ?
#
loop_
_entity_poly.entity_id
_entity_poly.type
_entity_poly.pdbx_seq_one_letter_code
_entity_poly.pdbx_strand_id
1 'polypeptide(L)'
;MFDELLKIVSVNISTVHKIIHTNDRLRGIVFRKDTPTQQESDENTQFTKLIEGVPSEQEWLVYDHCSVVTRLYAIYERFVEDLIAEWLELLPDIVTEYSDLEKSIKDTHQIGVGRLLLDLKKKRFEHLSINEVIQGLFDGVTGQEKYKLIPDAFLLHEQNLRREVLEKLFADAGISNAWDWVNKHRTVKQFIEEVRGSQNTAEGELNELITYRNDAAHGAIVDDILGTKELLELGDFVENLCQALAELVTFQVISRQTAIGKAKEIGQVTEWFKKSRAGVAKVKKINLSVDKKVFLVNEASSYCRLATIESIMINDISKEQVVITHEQEVGLKFDIDAKKGLSLYVVE
;
A
#
# COMPACT_ATOMS: atom_id res chain seq x y z
N MET A 1 -8.77 4.84 4.95
CA MET A 1 -8.30 4.55 6.34
C MET A 1 -6.79 4.63 6.39
N PHE A 2 -6.08 3.94 5.50
CA PHE A 2 -4.61 4.05 5.33
C PHE A 2 -4.23 5.00 4.17
N ASP A 3 -5.04 6.02 3.93
CA ASP A 3 -4.91 6.89 2.74
C ASP A 3 -3.68 7.81 2.85
N GLU A 4 -3.26 8.17 4.08
CA GLU A 4 -2.04 8.96 4.28
C GLU A 4 -0.78 8.13 3.98
N LEU A 5 -0.72 6.85 4.39
CA LEU A 5 0.38 5.95 4.01
C LEU A 5 0.47 5.79 2.49
N LEU A 6 -0.67 5.56 1.82
CA LEU A 6 -0.71 5.46 0.36
C LEU A 6 -0.31 6.77 -0.33
N LYS A 7 -0.69 7.91 0.23
CA LYS A 7 -0.26 9.23 -0.27
C LYS A 7 1.24 9.44 -0.11
N ILE A 8 1.84 9.02 1.00
CA ILE A 8 3.30 9.04 1.21
C ILE A 8 4.00 8.16 0.16
N VAL A 9 3.50 6.94 -0.08
CA VAL A 9 4.02 6.06 -1.15
C VAL A 9 3.92 6.75 -2.50
N SER A 10 2.75 7.24 -2.89
CA SER A 10 2.52 7.87 -4.20
C SER A 10 3.41 9.10 -4.42
N VAL A 11 3.59 9.95 -3.40
CA VAL A 11 4.52 11.10 -3.47
C VAL A 11 5.96 10.64 -3.66
N ASN A 12 6.39 9.61 -2.93
CA ASN A 12 7.74 9.08 -3.05
C ASN A 12 7.99 8.42 -4.42
N ILE A 13 7.06 7.59 -4.91
CA ILE A 13 7.14 6.95 -6.23
C ILE A 13 7.12 8.01 -7.34
N SER A 14 6.23 9.01 -7.27
CA SER A 14 6.21 10.13 -8.21
C SER A 14 7.53 10.90 -8.23
N THR A 15 8.19 11.04 -7.06
CA THR A 15 9.52 11.66 -6.96
C THR A 15 10.57 10.81 -7.65
N VAL A 16 10.57 9.50 -7.44
CA VAL A 16 11.46 8.55 -8.13
C VAL A 16 11.26 8.62 -9.65
N HIS A 17 10.01 8.60 -10.13
CA HIS A 17 9.71 8.76 -11.55
C HIS A 17 10.23 10.06 -12.14
N LYS A 18 10.08 11.19 -11.43
CA LYS A 18 10.62 12.49 -11.86
C LYS A 18 12.15 12.47 -11.94
N ILE A 19 12.82 11.82 -11.00
CA ILE A 19 14.28 11.67 -11.01
C ILE A 19 14.72 10.84 -12.21
N ILE A 20 14.08 9.69 -12.45
CA ILE A 20 14.33 8.83 -13.62
C ILE A 20 14.18 9.63 -14.92
N HIS A 21 13.07 10.34 -15.11
CA HIS A 21 12.86 11.16 -16.30
C HIS A 21 13.86 12.31 -16.43
N THR A 22 14.27 12.91 -15.32
CA THR A 22 15.28 13.97 -15.33
C THR A 22 16.63 13.43 -15.78
N ASN A 23 17.06 12.30 -15.21
CA ASN A 23 18.31 11.63 -15.57
C ASN A 23 18.29 11.16 -17.03
N ASP A 24 17.20 10.56 -17.49
CA ASP A 24 17.02 10.14 -18.89
C ASP A 24 17.16 11.31 -19.87
N ARG A 25 16.50 12.44 -19.58
CA ARG A 25 16.61 13.66 -20.41
C ARG A 25 18.02 14.23 -20.40
N LEU A 26 18.67 14.29 -19.24
CA LEU A 26 20.04 14.80 -19.13
C LEU A 26 21.03 13.93 -19.90
N ARG A 27 20.94 12.60 -19.77
CA ARG A 27 21.73 11.67 -20.60
C ARG A 27 21.48 11.90 -22.08
N GLY A 28 20.21 12.07 -22.47
CA GLY A 28 19.83 12.38 -23.84
C GLY A 28 20.46 13.66 -24.38
N ILE A 29 20.59 14.71 -23.56
CA ILE A 29 21.24 15.98 -23.94
C ILE A 29 22.76 15.84 -24.04
N VAL A 30 23.38 15.12 -23.10
CA VAL A 30 24.83 15.01 -22.99
C VAL A 30 25.42 14.04 -24.03
N PHE A 31 24.75 12.91 -24.29
CA PHE A 31 25.32 11.82 -25.08
C PHE A 31 24.71 11.65 -26.49
N ARG A 32 23.53 12.24 -26.80
CA ARG A 32 23.01 12.19 -28.19
C ARG A 32 23.68 13.23 -29.08
N LYS A 33 24.13 12.78 -30.25
CA LYS A 33 24.89 13.58 -31.23
C LYS A 33 24.04 14.56 -32.09
N ASP A 34 22.71 14.53 -31.94
CA ASP A 34 21.78 15.22 -32.85
C ASP A 34 21.14 16.50 -32.29
N THR A 35 21.55 16.98 -31.11
CA THR A 35 21.10 18.28 -30.61
C THR A 35 22.03 19.40 -31.10
N PRO A 36 21.51 20.59 -31.50
CA PRO A 36 22.31 21.77 -31.85
C PRO A 36 23.29 22.24 -30.75
N THR A 37 23.23 21.60 -29.58
CA THR A 37 23.98 21.94 -28.36
C THR A 37 25.49 21.90 -28.53
N GLN A 38 26.08 21.13 -29.45
CA GLN A 38 27.55 21.19 -29.63
C GLN A 38 28.02 22.48 -30.34
N GLN A 39 27.19 23.11 -31.18
CA GLN A 39 27.54 24.37 -31.84
C GLN A 39 27.21 25.62 -31.00
N GLU A 40 26.23 25.54 -30.08
CA GLU A 40 25.90 26.63 -29.14
C GLU A 40 26.61 26.50 -27.76
N SER A 41 27.21 25.34 -27.45
CA SER A 41 27.92 25.05 -26.20
C SER A 41 29.19 25.88 -26.01
N ASP A 42 29.89 26.20 -27.10
CA ASP A 42 31.19 26.90 -27.03
C ASP A 42 31.05 28.32 -26.46
N GLU A 43 29.84 28.90 -26.45
CA GLU A 43 29.56 30.21 -25.84
C GLU A 43 29.08 30.12 -24.37
N ASN A 44 28.66 28.94 -23.90
CA ASN A 44 28.13 28.76 -22.54
C ASN A 44 29.10 27.99 -21.63
N THR A 45 30.07 28.73 -21.08
CA THR A 45 31.10 28.20 -20.16
C THR A 45 30.57 27.46 -18.93
N GLN A 46 29.35 27.73 -18.46
CA GLN A 46 28.75 26.97 -17.35
C GLN A 46 28.26 25.60 -17.79
N PHE A 47 27.69 25.50 -18.99
CA PHE A 47 27.21 24.26 -19.58
C PHE A 47 28.37 23.34 -19.95
N THR A 48 29.45 23.88 -20.52
CA THR A 48 30.67 23.11 -20.80
C THR A 48 31.25 22.49 -19.53
N LYS A 49 31.37 23.28 -18.45
CA LYS A 49 31.85 22.79 -17.14
C LYS A 49 30.92 21.74 -16.52
N LEU A 50 29.61 21.84 -16.76
CA LEU A 50 28.66 20.83 -16.31
C LEU A 50 28.90 19.50 -17.03
N ILE A 51 29.11 19.53 -18.35
CA ILE A 51 29.39 18.35 -19.17
C ILE A 51 30.74 17.72 -18.78
N GLU A 52 31.77 18.52 -18.51
CA GLU A 52 33.07 18.00 -18.06
C GLU A 52 32.98 17.20 -16.75
N GLY A 53 31.98 17.48 -15.91
CA GLY A 53 31.77 16.83 -14.62
C GLY A 53 30.83 15.62 -14.65
N VAL A 54 30.23 15.27 -15.80
CA VAL A 54 29.34 14.10 -15.88
C VAL A 54 30.14 12.79 -15.96
N PRO A 55 29.68 11.71 -15.31
CA PRO A 55 30.29 10.39 -15.46
C PRO A 55 30.10 9.84 -16.88
N SER A 56 30.74 8.72 -17.21
CA SER A 56 30.42 8.02 -18.47
C SER A 56 28.94 7.60 -18.50
N GLU A 57 28.38 7.45 -19.70
CA GLU A 57 26.97 7.06 -19.87
C GLU A 57 26.66 5.76 -19.11
N GLN A 58 27.57 4.78 -19.17
CA GLN A 58 27.43 3.51 -18.47
C GLN A 58 27.46 3.67 -16.95
N GLU A 59 28.42 4.43 -16.40
CA GLU A 59 28.50 4.67 -14.96
C GLU A 59 27.26 5.41 -14.44
N TRP A 60 26.73 6.35 -15.23
CA TRP A 60 25.48 7.04 -14.90
C TRP A 60 24.30 6.08 -14.85
N LEU A 61 24.17 5.20 -15.85
CA LEU A 61 23.10 4.21 -15.90
C LEU A 61 23.17 3.25 -14.69
N VAL A 62 24.35 2.76 -14.35
CA VAL A 62 24.57 1.92 -13.15
C VAL A 62 24.13 2.67 -11.89
N TYR A 63 24.57 3.92 -11.71
CA TYR A 63 24.24 4.68 -10.52
C TYR A 63 22.73 4.96 -10.41
N ASP A 64 22.11 5.34 -11.51
CA ASP A 64 20.67 5.61 -11.59
C ASP A 64 19.87 4.36 -11.21
N HIS A 65 20.17 3.22 -11.85
CA HIS A 65 19.59 1.92 -11.52
C HIS A 65 19.71 1.60 -10.03
N CYS A 66 20.94 1.58 -9.48
CA CYS A 66 21.19 1.24 -8.09
C CYS A 66 20.43 2.14 -7.12
N SER A 67 20.40 3.45 -7.40
CA SER A 67 19.70 4.42 -6.55
C SER A 67 18.19 4.23 -6.57
N VAL A 68 17.61 3.94 -7.74
CA VAL A 68 16.17 3.74 -7.92
C VAL A 68 15.72 2.46 -7.23
N VAL A 69 16.35 1.31 -7.51
CA VAL A 69 15.90 0.02 -6.95
C VAL A 69 16.04 -0.01 -5.43
N THR A 70 17.12 0.59 -4.90
CA THR A 70 17.30 0.75 -3.45
C THR A 70 16.20 1.62 -2.84
N ARG A 71 15.86 2.74 -3.49
CA ARG A 71 14.80 3.63 -3.00
C ARG A 71 13.42 2.99 -3.08
N LEU A 72 13.10 2.29 -4.17
CA LEU A 72 11.84 1.58 -4.35
C LEU A 72 11.63 0.50 -3.29
N TYR A 73 12.65 -0.33 -3.03
CA TYR A 73 12.58 -1.33 -1.97
C TYR A 73 12.40 -0.69 -0.58
N ALA A 74 13.11 0.41 -0.29
CA ALA A 74 12.96 1.11 0.98
C ALA A 74 11.55 1.71 1.17
N ILE A 75 10.92 2.21 0.10
CA ILE A 75 9.52 2.68 0.14
C ILE A 75 8.57 1.52 0.46
N TYR A 76 8.75 0.39 -0.23
CA TYR A 76 7.95 -0.82 -0.01
C TYR A 76 8.09 -1.35 1.43
N GLU A 77 9.32 -1.56 1.90
CA GLU A 77 9.61 -2.11 3.23
C GLU A 77 9.04 -1.22 4.32
N ARG A 78 9.27 0.10 4.22
CA ARG A 78 8.73 1.04 5.19
C ARG A 78 7.21 1.05 5.21
N PHE A 79 6.57 0.99 4.04
CA PHE A 79 5.12 0.96 3.96
C PHE A 79 4.52 -0.28 4.63
N VAL A 80 5.13 -1.47 4.45
CA VAL A 80 4.67 -2.70 5.10
C VAL A 80 4.77 -2.59 6.62
N GLU A 81 5.92 -2.11 7.12
CA GLU A 81 6.13 -1.92 8.56
C GLU A 81 5.11 -0.94 9.16
N ASP A 82 4.95 0.23 8.54
CA ASP A 82 4.01 1.27 9.01
C ASP A 82 2.55 0.78 8.95
N LEU A 83 2.18 0.05 7.89
CA LEU A 83 0.83 -0.50 7.74
C LEU A 83 0.49 -1.54 8.83
N ILE A 84 1.44 -2.43 9.15
CA ILE A 84 1.27 -3.41 10.23
C ILE A 84 1.22 -2.69 11.58
N ALA A 85 2.06 -1.67 11.79
CA ALA A 85 2.04 -0.89 13.02
C ALA A 85 0.70 -0.18 13.25
N GLU A 86 0.18 0.55 12.26
CA GLU A 86 -1.12 1.22 12.36
C GLU A 86 -2.26 0.22 12.59
N TRP A 87 -2.20 -0.97 11.97
CA TRP A 87 -3.16 -2.05 12.24
C TRP A 87 -3.12 -2.52 13.71
N LEU A 88 -1.93 -2.78 14.24
CA LEU A 88 -1.75 -3.25 15.62
C LEU A 88 -2.14 -2.19 16.65
N GLU A 89 -1.96 -0.91 16.34
CA GLU A 89 -2.40 0.21 17.16
C GLU A 89 -3.94 0.35 17.18
N LEU A 90 -4.59 0.10 16.04
CA LEU A 90 -6.05 0.15 15.90
C LEU A 90 -6.75 -1.06 16.55
N LEU A 91 -6.11 -2.23 16.53
CA LEU A 91 -6.75 -3.49 16.92
C LEU A 91 -7.34 -3.50 18.34
N PRO A 92 -6.70 -2.93 19.39
CA PRO A 92 -7.28 -2.81 20.74
C PRO A 92 -8.59 -2.00 20.83
N ASP A 93 -8.92 -1.17 19.84
CA ASP A 93 -10.21 -0.45 19.76
C ASP A 93 -11.33 -1.28 19.12
N ILE A 94 -10.95 -2.36 18.44
CA ILE A 94 -11.85 -3.31 17.79
C ILE A 94 -12.06 -4.54 18.69
N VAL A 95 -10.96 -5.11 19.19
CA VAL A 95 -10.96 -6.25 20.13
C VAL A 95 -10.53 -5.68 21.48
N THR A 96 -11.47 -5.48 22.40
CA THR A 96 -11.18 -4.75 23.65
C THR A 96 -10.47 -5.60 24.70
N GLU A 97 -10.68 -6.93 24.66
CA GLU A 97 -10.07 -7.87 25.58
C GLU A 97 -8.90 -8.58 24.89
N TYR A 98 -7.71 -8.50 25.47
CA TYR A 98 -6.52 -9.18 24.92
C TYR A 98 -6.73 -10.69 24.80
N SER A 99 -7.53 -11.28 25.71
CA SER A 99 -7.83 -12.71 25.69
C SER A 99 -8.62 -13.16 24.46
N ASP A 100 -9.39 -12.25 23.84
CA ASP A 100 -10.20 -12.49 22.63
C ASP A 100 -9.38 -12.36 21.33
N LEU A 101 -8.13 -11.88 21.42
CA LEU A 101 -7.23 -11.89 20.28
C LEU A 101 -6.95 -13.33 19.80
N GLU A 102 -6.71 -13.44 18.50
CA GLU A 102 -6.24 -14.68 17.90
C GLU A 102 -4.95 -15.16 18.54
N LYS A 103 -4.80 -16.48 18.63
CA LYS A 103 -3.64 -17.11 19.25
C LYS A 103 -2.33 -16.65 18.59
N SER A 104 -2.30 -16.52 17.27
CA SER A 104 -1.13 -16.01 16.53
C SER A 104 -0.68 -14.64 17.05
N ILE A 105 -1.61 -13.70 17.22
CA ILE A 105 -1.29 -12.35 17.71
C ILE A 105 -0.76 -12.40 19.14
N LYS A 106 -1.39 -13.19 20.03
CA LYS A 106 -0.95 -13.32 21.42
C LYS A 106 0.44 -13.96 21.54
N ASP A 107 0.66 -15.05 20.82
CA ASP A 107 1.94 -15.77 20.81
C ASP A 107 3.05 -14.88 20.23
N THR A 108 2.79 -14.19 19.11
CA THR A 108 3.73 -13.23 18.52
C THR A 108 4.05 -12.09 19.48
N HIS A 109 3.04 -11.48 20.11
CA HIS A 109 3.26 -10.38 21.04
C HIS A 109 4.14 -10.82 22.23
N GLN A 110 3.83 -11.97 22.84
CA GLN A 110 4.58 -12.50 23.98
C GLN A 110 6.04 -12.81 23.63
N ILE A 111 6.26 -13.54 22.54
CA ILE A 111 7.60 -13.90 22.07
C ILE A 111 8.37 -12.64 21.64
N GLY A 112 7.70 -11.75 20.91
CA GLY A 112 8.24 -10.50 20.41
C GLY A 112 8.69 -9.57 21.52
N VAL A 113 7.87 -9.38 22.56
CA VAL A 113 8.23 -8.60 23.76
C VAL A 113 9.45 -9.20 24.44
N GLY A 114 9.50 -10.53 24.60
CA GLY A 114 10.67 -11.20 25.17
C GLY A 114 11.96 -10.92 24.39
N ARG A 115 11.91 -10.95 23.05
CA ARG A 115 13.06 -10.63 22.19
C ARG A 115 13.41 -9.14 22.23
N LEU A 116 12.40 -8.27 22.18
CA LEU A 116 12.56 -6.82 22.21
C LEU A 116 13.28 -6.36 23.48
N LEU A 117 12.97 -6.97 24.63
CA LEU A 117 13.65 -6.67 25.90
C LEU A 117 15.15 -7.02 25.88
N LEU A 118 15.56 -8.04 25.13
CA LEU A 118 16.99 -8.38 24.95
C LEU A 118 17.71 -7.33 24.10
N ASP A 119 16.98 -6.74 23.16
CA ASP A 119 17.52 -5.86 22.13
C ASP A 119 17.27 -4.37 22.39
N LEU A 120 16.56 -4.00 23.46
CA LEU A 120 16.06 -2.64 23.72
C LEU A 120 17.15 -1.55 23.74
N LYS A 121 18.41 -1.94 23.93
CA LYS A 121 19.57 -1.02 23.88
C LYS A 121 20.07 -0.73 22.47
N LYS A 122 19.59 -1.43 21.46
CA LYS A 122 19.95 -1.19 20.05
C LYS A 122 19.35 0.13 19.59
N LYS A 123 20.09 0.85 18.75
CA LYS A 123 19.70 2.19 18.23
C LYS A 123 18.28 2.23 17.63
N ARG A 124 17.85 1.14 16.98
CA ARG A 124 16.52 1.05 16.35
C ARG A 124 15.35 1.04 17.34
N PHE A 125 15.61 0.87 18.64
CA PHE A 125 14.59 0.84 19.71
C PHE A 125 14.77 1.96 20.73
N GLU A 126 15.57 3.00 20.41
CA GLU A 126 15.80 4.15 21.30
C GLU A 126 14.52 4.93 21.64
N HIS A 127 13.47 4.79 20.83
CA HIS A 127 12.15 5.37 21.08
C HIS A 127 11.33 4.62 22.14
N LEU A 128 11.76 3.44 22.57
CA LEU A 128 11.03 2.61 23.53
C LEU A 128 11.70 2.59 24.91
N SER A 129 10.90 2.77 25.95
CA SER A 129 11.33 2.49 27.32
C SER A 129 11.01 1.06 27.75
N ILE A 130 11.81 0.54 28.68
CA ILE A 130 11.58 -0.79 29.27
C ILE A 130 10.20 -0.89 29.93
N ASN A 131 9.75 0.20 30.56
CA ASN A 131 8.46 0.25 31.24
C ASN A 131 7.31 0.14 30.23
N GLU A 132 7.37 0.87 29.11
CA GLU A 132 6.34 0.78 28.06
C GLU A 132 6.24 -0.64 27.50
N VAL A 133 7.38 -1.29 27.26
CA VAL A 133 7.42 -2.64 26.70
C VAL A 133 6.83 -3.69 27.68
N ILE A 134 7.18 -3.60 28.96
CA ILE A 134 6.65 -4.51 29.98
C ILE A 134 5.16 -4.24 30.21
N GLN A 135 4.77 -2.97 30.33
CA GLN A 135 3.40 -2.56 30.63
C GLN A 135 2.43 -2.99 29.53
N GLY A 136 2.80 -2.85 28.25
CA GLY A 136 1.95 -3.25 27.13
C GLY A 136 1.52 -4.72 27.18
N LEU A 137 2.45 -5.63 27.53
CA LEU A 137 2.13 -7.04 27.72
C LEU A 137 1.40 -7.30 29.05
N PHE A 138 1.83 -6.66 30.14
CA PHE A 138 1.23 -6.83 31.46
C PHE A 138 -0.26 -6.47 31.47
N ASP A 139 -0.63 -5.34 30.87
CA ASP A 139 -2.03 -4.90 30.78
C ASP A 139 -2.88 -5.90 30.01
N GLY A 140 -2.36 -6.43 28.90
CA GLY A 140 -3.04 -7.47 28.13
C GLY A 140 -3.25 -8.77 28.89
N VAL A 141 -2.24 -9.25 29.62
CA VAL A 141 -2.35 -10.53 30.33
C VAL A 141 -3.23 -10.41 31.59
N THR A 142 -3.22 -9.26 32.26
CA THR A 142 -3.95 -9.08 33.52
C THR A 142 -5.36 -8.52 33.36
N GLY A 143 -5.65 -7.85 32.24
CA GLY A 143 -6.95 -7.20 31.99
C GLY A 143 -7.23 -6.03 32.95
N GLN A 144 -6.21 -5.45 33.57
CA GLN A 144 -6.38 -4.32 34.51
C GLN A 144 -6.64 -3.00 33.78
N GLU A 145 -6.05 -2.82 32.60
CA GLU A 145 -6.10 -1.62 31.79
C GLU A 145 -6.25 -1.99 30.30
N LYS A 146 -6.56 -1.00 29.44
CA LYS A 146 -6.59 -1.21 27.99
C LYS A 146 -5.21 -1.65 27.51
N TYR A 147 -5.13 -2.85 26.94
CA TYR A 147 -3.87 -3.40 26.46
C TYR A 147 -3.33 -2.65 25.25
N LYS A 148 -2.02 -2.77 25.04
CA LYS A 148 -1.33 -2.25 23.86
C LYS A 148 -0.56 -3.37 23.19
N LEU A 149 -0.65 -3.43 21.86
CA LEU A 149 0.24 -4.26 21.05
C LEU A 149 1.41 -3.39 20.65
N ILE A 150 2.62 -3.76 21.07
CA ILE A 150 3.83 -3.01 20.74
C ILE A 150 4.26 -3.40 19.32
N PRO A 151 4.15 -2.52 18.30
CA PRO A 151 4.43 -2.91 16.91
C PRO A 151 5.83 -3.48 16.70
N ASP A 152 6.84 -2.90 17.37
CA ASP A 152 8.22 -3.37 17.34
C ASP A 152 8.37 -4.85 17.76
N ALA A 153 7.46 -5.39 18.57
CA ALA A 153 7.46 -6.81 18.95
C ALA A 153 7.07 -7.73 17.77
N PHE A 154 6.31 -7.23 16.81
CA PHE A 154 5.85 -7.96 15.62
C PHE A 154 6.82 -7.78 14.44
N LEU A 155 7.52 -6.65 14.37
CA LEU A 155 8.39 -6.26 13.26
C LEU A 155 9.87 -6.64 13.45
N LEU A 156 10.14 -7.65 14.29
CA LEU A 156 11.48 -8.21 14.48
C LEU A 156 11.85 -9.16 13.33
N HIS A 157 12.21 -8.60 12.17
CA HIS A 157 12.79 -9.34 11.04
C HIS A 157 14.13 -8.74 10.59
N GLU A 158 14.98 -9.61 10.05
CA GLU A 158 16.27 -9.25 9.42
C GLU A 158 16.34 -9.70 7.95
N GLN A 159 15.32 -10.43 7.48
CA GLN A 159 15.24 -10.92 6.11
C GLN A 159 14.58 -9.88 5.22
N ASN A 160 14.99 -9.85 3.95
CA ASN A 160 14.28 -9.08 2.92
C ASN A 160 12.82 -9.53 2.85
N LEU A 161 11.91 -8.57 2.61
CA LEU A 161 10.47 -8.81 2.53
C LEU A 161 10.06 -9.51 1.22
N ARG A 162 10.54 -10.74 1.02
CA ARG A 162 10.00 -11.67 0.03
C ARG A 162 8.60 -12.12 0.45
N ARG A 163 7.86 -12.76 -0.47
CA ARG A 163 6.50 -13.26 -0.24
C ARG A 163 6.36 -13.95 1.12
N GLU A 164 7.21 -14.93 1.41
CA GLU A 164 7.06 -15.77 2.61
C GLU A 164 7.26 -14.94 3.89
N VAL A 165 8.17 -13.98 3.86
CA VAL A 165 8.45 -13.08 5.00
C VAL A 165 7.28 -12.11 5.18
N LEU A 166 6.78 -11.54 4.08
CA LEU A 166 5.60 -10.66 4.08
C LEU A 166 4.36 -11.39 4.62
N GLU A 167 4.05 -12.57 4.09
CA GLU A 167 2.94 -13.40 4.54
C GLU A 167 3.06 -13.75 6.01
N LYS A 168 4.27 -14.10 6.46
CA LYS A 168 4.53 -14.40 7.85
C LYS A 168 4.30 -13.18 8.74
N LEU A 169 4.77 -11.99 8.36
CA LEU A 169 4.56 -10.77 9.16
C LEU A 169 3.07 -10.43 9.30
N PHE A 170 2.30 -10.53 8.22
CA PHE A 170 0.85 -10.33 8.28
C PHE A 170 0.15 -11.42 9.12
N ALA A 171 0.54 -12.69 8.96
CA ALA A 171 -0.04 -13.80 9.74
C ALA A 171 0.27 -13.68 11.24
N ASP A 172 1.50 -13.29 11.57
CA ASP A 172 1.96 -13.00 12.93
C ASP A 172 1.15 -11.83 13.56
N ALA A 173 0.67 -10.88 12.73
CA ALA A 173 -0.25 -9.80 13.09
C ALA A 173 -1.75 -10.14 12.94
N GLY A 174 -2.10 -11.41 12.73
CA GLY A 174 -3.48 -11.89 12.67
C GLY A 174 -4.21 -11.64 11.34
N ILE A 175 -3.45 -11.47 10.25
CA ILE A 175 -3.98 -11.32 8.88
C ILE A 175 -3.42 -12.47 8.04
N SER A 176 -4.23 -13.50 7.84
CA SER A 176 -3.83 -14.68 7.05
C SER A 176 -4.03 -14.46 5.54
N ASN A 177 -3.29 -15.23 4.72
CA ASN A 177 -3.42 -15.28 3.26
C ASN A 177 -3.23 -13.90 2.57
N ALA A 178 -2.28 -13.10 3.06
CA ALA A 178 -2.03 -11.77 2.51
C ALA A 178 -1.63 -11.81 1.03
N TRP A 179 -0.86 -12.81 0.60
CA TRP A 179 -0.45 -12.90 -0.80
C TRP A 179 -1.57 -13.36 -1.74
N ASP A 180 -2.48 -14.20 -1.27
CA ASP A 180 -3.68 -14.55 -2.03
C ASP A 180 -4.52 -13.31 -2.36
N TRP A 181 -4.56 -12.33 -1.45
CA TRP A 181 -5.19 -11.04 -1.70
C TRP A 181 -4.44 -10.25 -2.77
N VAL A 182 -3.12 -10.16 -2.68
CA VAL A 182 -2.27 -9.50 -3.68
C VAL A 182 -2.50 -10.08 -5.08
N ASN A 183 -2.52 -11.42 -5.21
CA ASN A 183 -2.73 -12.11 -6.49
C ASN A 183 -4.12 -11.87 -7.10
N LYS A 184 -5.13 -11.58 -6.28
CA LYS A 184 -6.50 -11.30 -6.73
C LYS A 184 -6.77 -9.82 -6.95
N HIS A 185 -5.93 -8.95 -6.38
CA HIS A 185 -6.11 -7.51 -6.44
C HIS A 185 -6.06 -6.99 -7.88
N ARG A 186 -7.03 -6.15 -8.21
CA ARG A 186 -7.30 -5.72 -9.59
C ARG A 186 -6.12 -5.03 -10.28
N THR A 187 -5.37 -4.17 -9.57
CA THR A 187 -4.30 -3.39 -10.23
C THR A 187 -3.02 -4.19 -10.35
N VAL A 188 -2.74 -5.07 -9.38
CA VAL A 188 -1.66 -6.05 -9.48
C VAL A 188 -1.92 -7.01 -10.64
N LYS A 189 -3.13 -7.57 -10.74
CA LYS A 189 -3.52 -8.42 -11.88
C LYS A 189 -3.36 -7.71 -13.21
N GLN A 190 -3.91 -6.49 -13.32
CA GLN A 190 -3.81 -5.69 -14.53
C GLN A 190 -2.35 -5.42 -14.90
N PHE A 191 -1.49 -5.11 -13.93
CA PHE A 191 -0.05 -4.93 -14.18
C PHE A 191 0.59 -6.20 -14.76
N ILE A 192 0.35 -7.36 -14.15
CA ILE A 192 0.90 -8.62 -14.63
C ILE A 192 0.36 -9.00 -16.02
N GLU A 193 -0.93 -8.79 -16.26
CA GLU A 193 -1.58 -9.16 -17.53
C GLU A 193 -1.20 -8.20 -18.66
N GLU A 194 -1.24 -6.88 -18.42
CA GLU A 194 -1.11 -5.85 -19.46
C GLU A 194 0.32 -5.32 -19.62
N VAL A 195 1.07 -5.15 -18.52
CA VAL A 195 2.43 -4.61 -18.55
C VAL A 195 3.46 -5.73 -18.77
N ARG A 196 3.30 -6.86 -18.06
CA ARG A 196 4.20 -8.02 -18.20
C ARG A 196 3.73 -9.06 -19.21
N GLY A 197 2.56 -8.89 -19.82
CA GLY A 197 2.04 -9.85 -20.80
C GLY A 197 1.86 -11.26 -20.24
N SER A 198 1.61 -11.40 -18.94
CA SER A 198 1.58 -12.68 -18.20
C SER A 198 2.87 -13.51 -18.26
N GLN A 199 4.00 -12.88 -18.59
CA GLN A 199 5.30 -13.56 -18.61
C GLN A 199 5.93 -13.68 -17.22
N ASN A 200 5.42 -12.93 -16.24
CA ASN A 200 5.86 -12.98 -14.85
C ASN A 200 4.67 -13.15 -13.90
N THR A 201 4.95 -13.27 -12.61
CA THR A 201 3.97 -13.26 -11.52
C THR A 201 4.24 -12.11 -10.58
N ALA A 202 3.27 -11.73 -9.73
CA ALA A 202 3.51 -10.72 -8.70
C ALA A 202 4.68 -11.11 -7.76
N GLU A 203 4.87 -12.41 -7.53
CA GLU A 203 5.98 -12.91 -6.71
C GLU A 203 7.31 -12.79 -7.45
N GLY A 204 7.31 -13.06 -8.76
CA GLY A 204 8.48 -12.86 -9.61
C GLY A 204 8.92 -11.40 -9.65
N GLU A 205 8.00 -10.45 -9.85
CA GLU A 205 8.30 -9.01 -9.82
C GLU A 205 8.87 -8.55 -8.47
N LEU A 206 8.30 -9.03 -7.35
CA LEU A 206 8.85 -8.74 -6.02
C LEU A 206 10.25 -9.33 -5.85
N ASN A 207 10.47 -10.56 -6.34
CA ASN A 207 11.77 -11.21 -6.27
C ASN A 207 12.82 -10.51 -7.15
N GLU A 208 12.44 -9.98 -8.30
CA GLU A 208 13.28 -9.16 -9.17
C GLU A 208 13.68 -7.86 -8.47
N LEU A 209 12.72 -7.10 -7.90
CA LEU A 209 13.02 -5.89 -7.11
C LEU A 209 14.06 -6.17 -6.02
N ILE A 210 13.88 -7.25 -5.27
CA ILE A 210 14.78 -7.63 -4.18
C ILE A 210 16.15 -8.07 -4.71
N THR A 211 16.20 -8.74 -5.85
CA THR A 211 17.45 -9.15 -6.50
C THR A 211 18.23 -7.92 -6.94
N TYR A 212 17.62 -7.02 -7.70
CA TYR A 212 18.25 -5.75 -8.10
C TYR A 212 18.72 -4.92 -6.91
N ARG A 213 17.94 -4.84 -5.83
CA ARG A 213 18.35 -4.16 -4.60
C ARG A 213 19.58 -4.81 -3.97
N ASN A 214 19.64 -6.13 -3.90
CA ASN A 214 20.79 -6.83 -3.31
C ASN A 214 22.04 -6.67 -4.18
N ASP A 215 21.90 -6.76 -5.50
CA ASP A 215 23.02 -6.56 -6.43
C ASP A 215 23.58 -5.14 -6.33
N ALA A 216 22.69 -4.13 -6.26
CA ALA A 216 23.05 -2.74 -6.02
C ALA A 216 23.78 -2.53 -4.69
N ALA A 217 23.38 -3.24 -3.63
CA ALA A 217 23.97 -3.10 -2.29
C ALA A 217 25.32 -3.84 -2.14
N HIS A 218 25.52 -4.94 -2.86
CA HIS A 218 26.73 -5.77 -2.74
C HIS A 218 27.85 -5.40 -3.75
N GLY A 219 27.63 -4.38 -4.58
CA GLY A 219 28.63 -3.92 -5.56
C GLY A 219 28.97 -4.98 -6.59
N ALA A 220 28.05 -5.92 -6.84
CA ALA A 220 28.19 -6.88 -7.93
C ALA A 220 28.31 -6.11 -9.25
N ILE A 221 28.99 -6.71 -10.24
CA ILE A 221 28.91 -6.19 -11.60
C ILE A 221 27.43 -6.25 -11.97
N VAL A 222 26.80 -5.08 -12.12
CA VAL A 222 25.40 -4.98 -12.53
C VAL A 222 25.37 -5.32 -14.01
N ASP A 223 25.34 -6.61 -14.32
CA ASP A 223 25.33 -7.13 -15.69
C ASP A 223 23.97 -6.83 -16.38
N ASP A 224 22.90 -6.69 -15.59
CA ASP A 224 21.54 -6.42 -16.06
C ASP A 224 21.03 -5.07 -15.52
N ILE A 225 21.35 -3.99 -16.25
CA ILE A 225 20.91 -2.64 -15.90
C ILE A 225 19.54 -2.38 -16.55
N LEU A 226 18.54 -2.16 -15.71
CA LEU A 226 17.21 -1.76 -16.16
C LEU A 226 17.24 -0.41 -16.88
N GLY A 227 16.53 -0.34 -18.01
CA GLY A 227 16.28 0.89 -18.73
C GLY A 227 15.26 1.78 -18.02
N THR A 228 15.11 3.01 -18.54
CA THR A 228 14.18 4.02 -18.03
C THR A 228 12.75 3.50 -17.90
N LYS A 229 12.27 2.75 -18.89
CA LYS A 229 10.90 2.23 -18.90
C LYS A 229 10.70 1.18 -17.81
N GLU A 230 11.63 0.24 -17.71
CA GLU A 230 11.59 -0.87 -16.78
C GLU A 230 11.66 -0.37 -15.32
N LEU A 231 12.48 0.66 -15.05
CA LEU A 231 12.54 1.31 -13.73
C LEU A 231 11.24 2.02 -13.35
N LEU A 232 10.55 2.66 -14.31
CA LEU A 232 9.24 3.28 -14.06
C LEU A 232 8.19 2.22 -13.73
N GLU A 233 8.14 1.14 -14.53
CA GLU A 233 7.23 0.01 -14.34
C GLU A 233 7.47 -0.69 -12.99
N LEU A 234 8.72 -0.78 -12.52
CA LEU A 234 9.03 -1.29 -11.19
C LEU A 234 8.45 -0.39 -10.08
N GLY A 235 8.48 0.93 -10.28
CA GLY A 235 7.81 1.88 -9.41
C GLY A 235 6.29 1.71 -9.39
N ASP A 236 5.67 1.50 -10.56
CA ASP A 236 4.23 1.23 -10.68
C ASP A 236 3.83 -0.08 -9.98
N PHE A 237 4.66 -1.12 -10.09
CA PHE A 237 4.46 -2.37 -9.37
C PHE A 237 4.47 -2.16 -7.86
N VAL A 238 5.45 -1.43 -7.33
CA VAL A 238 5.53 -1.12 -5.89
C VAL A 238 4.30 -0.37 -5.41
N GLU A 239 3.83 0.64 -6.15
CA GLU A 239 2.61 1.39 -5.81
C GLU A 239 1.37 0.47 -5.80
N ASN A 240 1.24 -0.41 -6.80
CA ASN A 240 0.15 -1.39 -6.88
C ASN A 240 0.18 -2.41 -5.73
N LEU A 241 1.36 -2.89 -5.35
CA LEU A 241 1.53 -3.80 -4.22
C LEU A 241 1.15 -3.13 -2.89
N CYS A 242 1.61 -1.89 -2.66
CA CYS A 242 1.24 -1.13 -1.47
C CYS A 242 -0.28 -0.88 -1.41
N GLN A 243 -0.90 -0.51 -2.53
CA GLN A 243 -2.35 -0.36 -2.62
C GLN A 243 -3.09 -1.66 -2.29
N ALA A 244 -2.63 -2.81 -2.80
CA ALA A 244 -3.25 -4.09 -2.51
C ALA A 244 -3.22 -4.43 -1.02
N LEU A 245 -2.08 -4.23 -0.36
CA LEU A 245 -1.92 -4.48 1.07
C LEU A 245 -2.75 -3.52 1.93
N ALA A 246 -2.83 -2.23 1.60
CA ALA A 246 -3.71 -1.29 2.30
C ALA A 246 -5.19 -1.69 2.21
N GLU A 247 -5.64 -2.15 1.04
CA GLU A 247 -7.01 -2.63 0.88
C GLU A 247 -7.27 -3.93 1.67
N LEU A 248 -6.28 -4.81 1.78
CA LEU A 248 -6.37 -6.00 2.63
C LEU A 248 -6.58 -5.62 4.10
N VAL A 249 -5.74 -4.75 4.64
CA VAL A 249 -5.85 -4.33 6.04
C VAL A 249 -7.16 -3.57 6.28
N THR A 250 -7.56 -2.72 5.34
CA THR A 250 -8.88 -2.05 5.40
C THR A 250 -10.01 -3.08 5.45
N PHE A 251 -9.96 -4.12 4.61
CA PHE A 251 -10.94 -5.19 4.64
C PHE A 251 -10.98 -5.92 5.98
N GLN A 252 -9.82 -6.18 6.59
CA GLN A 252 -9.75 -6.80 7.92
C GLN A 252 -10.38 -5.92 9.01
N VAL A 253 -10.17 -4.60 8.97
CA VAL A 253 -10.84 -3.65 9.87
C VAL A 253 -12.35 -3.74 9.72
N ILE A 254 -12.86 -3.61 8.48
CA ILE A 254 -14.31 -3.63 8.23
C ILE A 254 -14.92 -4.97 8.62
N SER A 255 -14.23 -6.09 8.34
CA SER A 255 -14.70 -7.42 8.68
C SER A 255 -14.84 -7.61 10.19
N ARG A 256 -13.82 -7.20 10.97
CA ARG A 256 -13.88 -7.28 12.44
C ARG A 256 -14.89 -6.31 13.04
N GLN A 257 -14.98 -5.07 12.53
CA GLN A 257 -16.01 -4.12 12.96
C GLN A 257 -17.43 -4.62 12.66
N THR A 258 -17.62 -5.31 11.53
CA THR A 258 -18.90 -5.94 11.19
C THR A 258 -19.26 -7.03 12.20
N ALA A 259 -18.29 -7.86 12.60
CA ALA A 259 -18.51 -8.94 13.56
C ALA A 259 -18.97 -8.45 14.95
N ILE A 260 -18.58 -7.23 15.34
CA ILE A 260 -18.96 -6.60 16.61
C ILE A 260 -20.08 -5.55 16.44
N GLY A 261 -20.68 -5.43 15.26
CA GLY A 261 -21.79 -4.51 14.98
C GLY A 261 -21.42 -3.02 14.87
N LYS A 262 -20.13 -2.66 14.82
CA LYS A 262 -19.65 -1.28 14.55
C LYS A 262 -19.61 -0.93 13.06
N ALA A 263 -19.72 -1.92 12.19
CA ALA A 263 -19.89 -1.72 10.76
C ALA A 263 -21.06 -2.58 10.25
N LYS A 264 -21.67 -2.14 9.15
CA LYS A 264 -22.87 -2.78 8.60
C LYS A 264 -22.87 -2.74 7.08
N GLU A 265 -23.15 -3.89 6.46
CA GLU A 265 -23.49 -3.96 5.05
C GLU A 265 -24.88 -3.35 4.82
N ILE A 266 -24.94 -2.30 4.00
CA ILE A 266 -26.16 -1.58 3.69
C ILE A 266 -26.73 -1.94 2.31
N GLY A 267 -25.98 -2.64 1.47
CA GLY A 267 -26.45 -2.98 0.12
C GLY A 267 -25.37 -3.49 -0.82
N GLN A 268 -25.72 -3.65 -2.08
CA GLN A 268 -24.80 -4.06 -3.15
C GLN A 268 -25.10 -3.33 -4.46
N VAL A 269 -24.06 -2.98 -5.21
CA VAL A 269 -24.18 -2.46 -6.59
C VAL A 269 -24.62 -3.58 -7.53
N THR A 270 -25.79 -3.45 -8.14
CA THR A 270 -26.38 -4.42 -9.08
C THR A 270 -26.07 -4.09 -10.52
N GLU A 271 -25.88 -2.80 -10.84
CA GLU A 271 -25.61 -2.31 -12.20
C GLU A 271 -24.58 -1.18 -12.20
N TRP A 272 -23.82 -1.04 -13.29
CA TRP A 272 -22.82 0.00 -13.46
C TRP A 272 -22.87 0.59 -14.87
N PHE A 273 -22.97 1.92 -14.95
CA PHE A 273 -23.02 2.67 -16.20
C PHE A 273 -21.70 3.40 -16.44
N LYS A 274 -20.87 2.84 -17.35
CA LYS A 274 -19.52 3.36 -17.64
C LYS A 274 -19.50 4.84 -18.07
N LYS A 275 -20.48 5.30 -18.87
CA LYS A 275 -20.51 6.67 -19.41
C LYS A 275 -20.79 7.73 -18.35
N SER A 276 -21.70 7.45 -17.43
CA SER A 276 -22.07 8.36 -16.33
C SER A 276 -21.22 8.16 -15.07
N ARG A 277 -20.43 7.07 -15.00
CA ARG A 277 -19.71 6.62 -13.81
C ARG A 277 -20.61 6.52 -12.58
N ALA A 278 -21.83 6.01 -12.79
CA ALA A 278 -22.83 5.81 -11.74
C ALA A 278 -23.32 4.35 -11.76
N GLY A 279 -23.75 3.86 -10.60
CA GLY A 279 -24.31 2.52 -10.44
C GLY A 279 -25.71 2.54 -9.85
N VAL A 280 -26.42 1.43 -10.00
CA VAL A 280 -27.65 1.15 -9.23
C VAL A 280 -27.24 0.22 -8.10
N ALA A 281 -27.63 0.56 -6.88
CA ALA A 281 -27.44 -0.30 -5.71
C ALA A 281 -28.79 -0.67 -5.10
N LYS A 282 -28.92 -1.93 -4.67
CA LYS A 282 -30.01 -2.33 -3.76
C LYS A 282 -29.56 -2.05 -2.35
N VAL A 283 -30.21 -1.08 -1.70
CA VAL A 283 -29.82 -0.57 -0.39
C VAL A 283 -30.94 -0.79 0.61
N LYS A 284 -30.61 -1.11 1.86
CA LYS A 284 -31.57 -1.42 2.94
C LYS A 284 -31.24 -0.68 4.24
N LYS A 285 -32.29 -0.14 4.90
CA LYS A 285 -32.29 0.32 6.31
C LYS A 285 -31.12 1.25 6.66
N ILE A 286 -31.06 2.40 6.01
CA ILE A 286 -30.01 3.42 6.20
C ILE A 286 -30.50 4.81 5.77
N ASN A 287 -29.92 5.86 6.36
CA ASN A 287 -30.00 7.22 5.84
C ASN A 287 -28.77 7.50 4.99
N LEU A 288 -28.98 7.78 3.70
CA LEU A 288 -27.93 8.21 2.78
C LEU A 288 -28.01 9.71 2.58
N SER A 289 -26.85 10.35 2.46
CA SER A 289 -26.71 11.72 2.01
C SER A 289 -25.56 11.82 1.02
N VAL A 290 -25.58 12.84 0.18
CA VAL A 290 -24.37 13.28 -0.53
C VAL A 290 -23.27 13.57 0.49
N ASP A 291 -22.01 13.39 0.09
CA ASP A 291 -20.80 13.47 0.90
C ASP A 291 -20.66 12.37 1.98
N LYS A 292 -21.65 11.49 2.13
CA LYS A 292 -21.51 10.35 3.04
C LYS A 292 -20.46 9.38 2.50
N LYS A 293 -19.56 8.97 3.39
CA LYS A 293 -18.53 7.98 3.12
C LYS A 293 -19.06 6.57 3.30
N VAL A 294 -18.73 5.68 2.37
CA VAL A 294 -19.05 4.26 2.41
C VAL A 294 -17.82 3.44 1.98
N PHE A 295 -17.69 2.22 2.48
CA PHE A 295 -16.72 1.28 1.94
C PHE A 295 -17.36 0.44 0.85
N LEU A 296 -16.71 0.38 -0.31
CA LEU A 296 -17.03 -0.53 -1.40
C LEU A 296 -16.16 -1.78 -1.25
N VAL A 297 -16.77 -2.95 -1.14
CA VAL A 297 -16.10 -4.20 -0.78
C VAL A 297 -16.49 -5.34 -1.71
N ASN A 298 -15.50 -6.09 -2.19
CA ASN A 298 -15.68 -7.40 -2.80
C ASN A 298 -14.43 -8.26 -2.54
N GLU A 299 -14.56 -9.17 -1.59
CA GLU A 299 -13.49 -10.06 -1.14
C GLU A 299 -12.97 -10.97 -2.28
N ALA A 300 -13.87 -11.49 -3.14
CA ALA A 300 -13.49 -12.39 -4.22
C ALA A 300 -12.54 -11.72 -5.24
N SER A 301 -12.67 -10.40 -5.42
CA SER A 301 -11.80 -9.58 -6.27
C SER A 301 -10.75 -8.77 -5.51
N SER A 302 -10.60 -9.01 -4.20
CA SER A 302 -9.69 -8.26 -3.33
C SER A 302 -9.84 -6.74 -3.47
N TYR A 303 -11.10 -6.29 -3.42
CA TYR A 303 -11.47 -4.88 -3.51
C TYR A 303 -11.97 -4.41 -2.15
N CYS A 304 -11.36 -3.38 -1.58
CA CYS A 304 -11.87 -2.70 -0.41
C CYS A 304 -11.43 -1.23 -0.40
N ARG A 305 -12.32 -0.30 -0.76
CA ARG A 305 -12.00 1.13 -0.83
C ARG A 305 -13.07 1.99 -0.20
N LEU A 306 -12.61 3.05 0.45
CA LEU A 306 -13.46 4.15 0.88
C LEU A 306 -13.89 4.96 -0.35
N ALA A 307 -15.17 5.27 -0.42
CA ALA A 307 -15.80 6.05 -1.47
C ALA A 307 -16.69 7.12 -0.86
N THR A 308 -16.77 8.27 -1.51
CA THR A 308 -17.67 9.36 -1.16
C THR A 308 -18.85 9.36 -2.12
N ILE A 309 -20.08 9.42 -1.59
CA ILE A 309 -21.28 9.55 -2.42
C ILE A 309 -21.33 10.96 -3.00
N GLU A 310 -21.21 11.09 -4.32
CA GLU A 310 -21.28 12.38 -5.03
C GLU A 310 -22.70 12.75 -5.43
N SER A 311 -23.56 11.76 -5.71
CA SER A 311 -24.97 12.01 -6.03
C SER A 311 -25.85 10.80 -5.74
N ILE A 312 -27.12 11.07 -5.42
CA ILE A 312 -28.15 10.07 -5.15
C ILE A 312 -29.35 10.33 -6.06
N MET A 313 -29.88 9.28 -6.69
CA MET A 313 -31.09 9.33 -7.50
C MET A 313 -32.08 8.26 -7.07
N ILE A 314 -33.36 8.64 -6.94
CA ILE A 314 -34.48 7.73 -6.71
C ILE A 314 -35.51 8.00 -7.81
N ASN A 315 -35.84 6.98 -8.61
CA ASN A 315 -36.77 7.09 -9.74
C ASN A 315 -36.43 8.28 -10.65
N ASP A 316 -35.17 8.38 -11.07
CA ASP A 316 -34.63 9.45 -11.91
C ASP A 316 -34.66 10.88 -11.33
N ILE A 317 -34.97 11.02 -10.03
CA ILE A 317 -34.99 12.31 -9.34
C ILE A 317 -33.78 12.42 -8.41
N SER A 318 -32.98 13.47 -8.59
CA SER A 318 -31.84 13.79 -7.71
C SER A 318 -32.31 14.08 -6.28
N LYS A 319 -31.56 13.59 -5.30
CA LYS A 319 -31.81 13.76 -3.87
C LYS A 319 -30.50 14.08 -3.15
N GLU A 320 -30.53 15.07 -2.27
CA GLU A 320 -29.41 15.33 -1.35
C GLU A 320 -29.35 14.33 -0.19
N GLN A 321 -30.53 13.87 0.25
CA GLN A 321 -30.67 12.90 1.33
C GLN A 321 -31.86 11.97 1.07
N VAL A 322 -31.71 10.70 1.43
CA VAL A 322 -32.76 9.69 1.33
C VAL A 322 -32.78 8.81 2.58
N VAL A 323 -33.98 8.62 3.14
CA VAL A 323 -34.25 7.66 4.22
C VAL A 323 -34.75 6.37 3.61
N ILE A 324 -34.02 5.28 3.78
CA ILE A 324 -34.33 3.98 3.20
C ILE A 324 -34.83 3.06 4.30
N THR A 325 -36.13 2.75 4.31
CA THR A 325 -36.78 1.93 5.34
C THR A 325 -36.89 0.45 4.96
N HIS A 326 -37.02 0.16 3.67
CA HIS A 326 -37.06 -1.17 3.06
C HIS A 326 -36.03 -1.24 1.93
N GLU A 327 -35.69 -2.46 1.49
CA GLU A 327 -34.78 -2.62 0.37
C GLU A 327 -35.38 -1.99 -0.90
N GLN A 328 -34.63 -1.09 -1.54
CA GLN A 328 -35.01 -0.46 -2.79
C GLN A 328 -33.78 -0.15 -3.65
N GLU A 329 -34.02 0.10 -4.93
CA GLU A 329 -32.98 0.52 -5.87
C GLU A 329 -32.68 2.01 -5.71
N VAL A 330 -31.40 2.33 -5.68
CA VAL A 330 -30.89 3.70 -5.54
C VAL A 330 -29.80 3.90 -6.58
N GLY A 331 -29.95 4.93 -7.40
CA GLY A 331 -28.86 5.39 -8.26
C GLY A 331 -27.82 6.11 -7.41
N LEU A 332 -26.57 5.66 -7.45
CA LEU A 332 -25.46 6.24 -6.70
C LEU A 332 -24.29 6.54 -7.62
N LYS A 333 -23.74 7.74 -7.49
CA LYS A 333 -22.45 8.11 -8.07
C LYS A 333 -21.43 8.28 -6.95
N PHE A 334 -20.23 7.78 -7.18
CA PHE A 334 -19.13 7.87 -6.22
C PHE A 334 -17.93 8.58 -6.86
N ASP A 335 -17.03 9.08 -6.02
CA ASP A 335 -15.73 9.64 -6.42
C ASP A 335 -14.82 8.60 -7.09
N ILE A 336 -15.04 7.32 -6.81
CA ILE A 336 -14.37 6.17 -7.44
C ILE A 336 -15.34 5.27 -8.22
N ASP A 337 -14.80 4.46 -9.13
CA ASP A 337 -15.63 3.53 -9.91
C ASP A 337 -16.20 2.41 -9.02
N ALA A 338 -17.53 2.38 -8.92
CA ALA A 338 -18.28 1.39 -8.16
C ALA A 338 -18.86 0.30 -9.09
N LYS A 339 -17.99 -0.59 -9.56
CA LYS A 339 -18.39 -1.69 -10.47
C LYS A 339 -19.47 -2.58 -9.85
N LYS A 340 -20.21 -3.28 -10.71
CA LYS A 340 -21.21 -4.29 -10.31
C LYS A 340 -20.59 -5.34 -9.37
N GLY A 341 -21.34 -5.73 -8.35
CA GLY A 341 -20.97 -6.76 -7.37
C GLY A 341 -20.19 -6.25 -6.16
N LEU A 342 -19.96 -4.94 -6.04
CA LEU A 342 -19.40 -4.34 -4.83
C LEU A 342 -20.49 -4.18 -3.77
N SER A 343 -20.28 -4.74 -2.59
CA SER A 343 -21.09 -4.50 -1.40
C SER A 343 -20.73 -3.15 -0.78
N LEU A 344 -21.72 -2.49 -0.18
CA LEU A 344 -21.61 -1.19 0.45
C LEU A 344 -21.64 -1.38 1.97
N TYR A 345 -20.63 -0.88 2.66
CA TYR A 345 -20.52 -0.90 4.10
C TYR A 345 -20.47 0.52 4.67
N VAL A 346 -21.10 0.72 5.83
CA VAL A 346 -20.94 1.92 6.65
C VAL A 346 -20.32 1.53 7.98
N VAL A 347 -19.45 2.37 8.49
CA VAL A 347 -18.93 2.29 9.86
C VAL A 347 -19.71 3.31 10.69
N GLU A 348 -20.19 2.90 11.86
CA GLU A 348 -21.01 3.73 12.76
C GLU A 348 -20.19 4.68 13.63
#